data_AF-A0A314XNK5-F1
#
_entry.id   AF-A0A314XNK5-F1
#
_cell.length_a   1.000
_cell.length_b   1.000
_cell.length_c   1.000
_cell.angle_alpha   90.00
_cell.angle_beta   90.00
_cell.angle_gamma   90.00
#
_symmetry.space_group_name_H-M   'P 1'
#
loop_
_entity.id
_entity.type
_entity.pdbx_description
1 polymer ?
#
loop_
_entity_poly.entity_id
_entity_poly.type
_entity_poly.pdbx_seq_one_letter_code
_entity_poly.pdbx_strand_id
1 'polypeptide(L)'
;MRLILSLCLSEGFDTFPTLLCADGCCMIDRRKGIYGYPIEIQALFFMALRCALALLKQDDEGKEFVERIVKRLHALSYHMRSYFWLDFKQLNDIYRYKTEEYIQQSTSSM
;
A
#
# COMPACT_ATOMS: atom_id res chain seq x y z
N MET A 1 9.99 -13.57 11.18
CA MET A 1 9.69 -12.27 10.54
C MET A 1 10.18 -12.16 9.10
N ARG A 2 11.42 -12.59 8.77
CA ARG A 2 11.97 -12.47 7.41
C ARG A 2 11.11 -13.09 6.30
N LEU A 3 10.56 -14.29 6.52
CA LEU A 3 9.69 -14.96 5.56
C LEU A 3 8.42 -14.17 5.21
N ILE A 4 7.78 -13.55 6.21
CA ILE A 4 6.58 -12.72 5.98
C ILE A 4 6.97 -11.47 5.19
N LEU A 5 8.07 -10.82 5.57
CA LEU A 5 8.57 -9.64 4.87
C LEU A 5 8.99 -9.95 3.43
N SER A 6 9.63 -11.09 3.17
CA SER A 6 10.01 -11.48 1.80
C SER A 6 8.81 -11.72 0.91
N LEU A 7 7.71 -12.26 1.46
CA LEU A 7 6.44 -12.43 0.73
C LEU A 7 5.78 -11.08 0.44
N CYS A 8 5.66 -10.20 1.44
CA CYS A 8 4.98 -8.91 1.26
C CYS A 8 5.81 -7.86 0.49
N LEU A 9 7.14 -8.01 0.46
CA LEU A 9 8.06 -7.10 -0.24
C LEU A 9 8.64 -7.72 -1.53
N SER A 10 8.10 -8.85 -1.99
CA SER A 10 8.53 -9.47 -3.24
C SER A 10 8.32 -8.52 -4.40
N GLU A 11 9.25 -8.55 -5.36
CA GLU A 11 9.06 -7.83 -6.61
C GLU A 11 7.95 -8.51 -7.43
N GLY A 12 7.15 -7.69 -8.11
CA GLY A 12 6.03 -8.15 -8.92
C GLY A 12 5.65 -7.08 -9.93
N PHE A 13 4.60 -7.33 -10.70
CA PHE A 13 4.09 -6.40 -11.71
C PHE A 13 3.22 -5.28 -11.13
N ASP A 14 3.10 -5.19 -9.81
CA ASP A 14 2.29 -4.16 -9.16
C ASP A 14 2.94 -2.79 -9.32
N THR A 15 2.20 -1.86 -9.94
CA THR A 15 2.63 -0.47 -10.11
C THR A 15 2.45 0.35 -8.84
N PHE A 16 1.71 -0.18 -7.85
CA PHE A 16 1.38 0.51 -6.62
C PHE A 16 2.20 0.01 -5.42
N PRO A 17 2.44 0.87 -4.41
CA PRO A 17 3.15 0.46 -3.21
C PRO A 17 2.29 -0.37 -2.25
N THR A 18 0.98 -0.44 -2.47
CA THR A 18 -0.01 -1.22 -1.72
C THR A 18 0.10 -2.71 -2.02
N LEU A 19 -0.45 -3.55 -1.14
CA LEU A 19 -0.46 -5.00 -1.29
C LEU A 19 -1.73 -5.44 -2.01
N LEU A 20 -1.59 -6.00 -3.22
CA LEU A 20 -2.69 -6.54 -4.00
C LEU A 20 -3.32 -7.77 -3.31
N CYS A 21 -4.64 -7.75 -3.19
CA CYS A 21 -5.40 -8.71 -2.41
C CYS A 21 -6.57 -9.33 -3.20
N ALA A 22 -6.81 -10.61 -2.97
CA ALA A 22 -8.07 -11.25 -3.36
C ALA A 22 -9.21 -10.85 -2.40
N ASP A 23 -10.46 -11.07 -2.81
CA ASP A 23 -11.62 -10.89 -1.93
C ASP A 23 -11.58 -11.90 -0.77
N GLY A 24 -12.07 -11.53 0.41
CA GLY A 24 -12.05 -12.43 1.58
C GLY A 24 -10.69 -12.58 2.29
N CYS A 25 -9.74 -11.65 2.09
CA CYS A 25 -8.36 -11.77 2.58
C CYS A 25 -8.07 -11.15 3.96
N CYS A 26 -9.06 -10.50 4.58
CA CYS A 26 -8.92 -9.79 5.86
C CYS A 26 -9.91 -10.34 6.90
N MET A 27 -10.30 -9.55 7.90
CA MET A 27 -11.36 -9.95 8.84
C MET A 27 -12.65 -10.35 8.12
N ILE A 28 -12.93 -9.73 6.98
CA ILE A 28 -13.99 -10.13 6.08
C ILE A 28 -13.47 -11.31 5.24
N ASP A 29 -13.99 -12.51 5.51
CA ASP A 29 -13.58 -13.79 4.92
C ASP A 29 -14.50 -14.26 3.77
N ARG A 30 -15.48 -13.44 3.40
CA ARG A 30 -16.46 -13.72 2.34
C ARG A 30 -16.38 -12.68 1.24
N ARG A 31 -16.88 -13.06 0.06
CA ARG A 31 -16.97 -12.18 -1.11
C ARG A 31 -17.81 -10.94 -0.78
N LYS A 32 -17.14 -9.77 -0.66
CA LYS A 32 -17.77 -8.48 -0.37
C LYS A 32 -17.31 -7.37 -1.32
N GLY A 33 -16.53 -7.70 -2.35
CA GLY A 33 -16.01 -6.73 -3.31
C GLY A 33 -14.82 -5.94 -2.76
N ILE A 34 -14.10 -6.48 -1.77
CA ILE A 34 -12.92 -5.84 -1.16
C ILE A 34 -11.58 -6.26 -1.80
N TYR A 35 -11.65 -6.81 -3.02
CA TYR A 35 -10.45 -7.17 -3.78
C TYR A 35 -9.67 -5.91 -4.21
N GLY A 36 -8.41 -6.07 -4.60
CA GLY A 36 -7.53 -4.95 -4.96
C GLY A 36 -6.71 -4.48 -3.77
N TYR A 37 -6.98 -3.29 -3.25
CA TYR A 37 -6.16 -2.65 -2.22
C TYR A 37 -6.99 -2.23 -0.99
N PRO A 38 -7.59 -3.18 -0.24
CA PRO A 38 -8.46 -2.85 0.89
C PRO A 38 -7.69 -2.14 2.01
N ILE A 39 -8.27 -1.04 2.54
CA ILE A 39 -7.62 -0.18 3.55
C ILE A 39 -7.21 -0.95 4.81
N GLU A 40 -7.97 -1.98 5.20
CA GLU A 40 -7.66 -2.83 6.35
C GLU A 40 -6.31 -3.53 6.20
N ILE A 41 -6.08 -4.18 5.05
CA ILE A 41 -4.80 -4.83 4.76
C ILE A 41 -3.69 -3.79 4.65
N GLN A 42 -3.92 -2.64 3.99
CA GLN A 42 -2.87 -1.62 3.85
C GLN A 42 -2.46 -1.03 5.21
N ALA A 43 -3.42 -0.80 6.11
CA ALA A 43 -3.16 -0.31 7.46
C ALA A 43 -2.41 -1.35 8.31
N LEU A 44 -2.83 -2.63 8.26
CA LEU A 44 -2.13 -3.72 8.94
C LEU A 44 -0.72 -3.91 8.39
N PHE A 45 -0.55 -3.83 7.07
CA PHE A 45 0.75 -3.92 6.41
C PHE A 45 1.67 -2.77 6.82
N PHE A 46 1.17 -1.53 6.79
CA PHE A 46 1.92 -0.36 7.25
C PHE A 46 2.38 -0.52 8.71
N MET A 47 1.49 -0.97 9.59
CA MET A 47 1.84 -1.20 10.99
C MET A 47 2.84 -2.34 11.15
N ALA A 48 2.65 -3.45 10.45
CA ALA A 48 3.56 -4.60 10.48
C ALA A 48 4.98 -4.23 10.02
N LEU A 49 5.11 -3.38 8.98
CA LEU A 49 6.40 -2.85 8.52
C LEU A 49 7.07 -1.98 9.60
N ARG A 50 6.32 -1.11 10.29
CA ARG A 50 6.86 -0.32 11.41
C ARG A 50 7.30 -1.20 12.57
N CYS A 51 6.51 -2.19 12.94
CA CYS A 51 6.87 -3.16 13.98
C CYS A 51 8.09 -4.00 13.57
N ALA A 52 8.21 -4.36 12.29
CA ALA A 52 9.36 -5.10 11.78
C ALA A 52 10.67 -4.35 11.97
N LEU A 53 10.70 -3.02 11.75
CA LEU A 53 11.89 -2.19 12.02
C LEU A 53 12.34 -2.26 13.48
N ALA A 54 11.41 -2.36 14.42
CA ALA A 54 11.72 -2.46 15.85
C ALA A 54 12.18 -3.87 16.28
N LEU A 55 11.78 -4.92 15.54
CA LEU A 55 12.00 -6.32 15.91
C LEU A 55 13.13 -7.01 15.11
N LEU A 56 13.59 -6.42 14.01
CA LEU A 56 14.68 -6.94 13.19
C LEU A 56 16.03 -6.78 13.91
N LYS A 57 16.81 -7.87 13.96
CA LYS A 57 18.21 -7.81 14.39
C LYS A 57 19.04 -7.10 13.32
N GLN A 58 20.06 -6.35 13.73
CA GLN A 58 20.96 -5.61 12.84
C GLN A 58 22.14 -6.46 12.33
N ASP A 59 21.86 -7.66 11.82
CA ASP A 59 22.81 -8.43 11.02
C ASP A 59 22.80 -7.97 9.55
N ASP A 60 23.71 -8.47 8.72
CA ASP A 60 23.86 -7.99 7.34
C ASP A 60 22.61 -8.23 6.48
N GLU A 61 21.94 -9.38 6.63
CA GLU A 61 20.62 -9.60 6.01
C GLU A 61 19.55 -8.67 6.58
N GLY A 62 19.60 -8.37 7.88
CA GLY A 62 18.68 -7.44 8.54
C GLY A 62 18.78 -6.02 7.98
N LYS A 63 20.00 -5.55 7.65
CA LYS A 63 20.23 -4.23 7.04
C LYS A 63 19.54 -4.10 5.67
N GLU A 64 19.64 -5.12 4.82
CA GLU A 64 18.95 -5.13 3.52
C GLU A 64 17.42 -5.04 3.69
N PHE A 65 16.86 -5.82 4.62
CA PHE A 65 15.43 -5.76 4.92
C PHE A 65 15.01 -4.39 5.45
N VAL A 66 15.82 -3.75 6.31
CA VAL A 66 15.55 -2.41 6.83
C VAL A 66 15.45 -1.40 5.70
N GLU A 67 16.38 -1.41 4.75
CA GLU A 67 16.34 -0.50 3.59
C GLU A 67 15.08 -0.69 2.74
N ARG A 68 14.73 -1.95 2.44
CA ARG A 68 13.51 -2.29 1.68
C ARG A 68 12.25 -1.87 2.42
N ILE A 69 12.19 -2.07 3.74
CA ILE A 69 11.07 -1.66 4.58
C ILE A 69 10.92 -0.14 4.58
N VAL A 70 12.01 0.61 4.78
CA VAL A 70 11.98 2.09 4.79
C VAL A 70 11.49 2.64 3.45
N LYS A 71 12.00 2.11 2.33
CA LYS A 71 11.58 2.50 0.99
C LYS A 71 10.08 2.24 0.78
N ARG A 72 9.59 1.04 1.17
CA ARG A 72 8.17 0.69 1.06
C ARG A 72 7.29 1.54 1.98
N LEU A 73 7.70 1.80 3.22
CA LEU A 73 6.97 2.65 4.17
C LEU A 73 6.80 4.07 3.66
N HIS A 74 7.84 4.65 3.05
CA HIS A 74 7.75 5.99 2.48
C HIS A 74 6.75 6.02 1.31
N ALA A 75 6.88 5.09 0.36
CA ALA A 75 5.96 5.01 -0.79
C ALA A 75 4.51 4.75 -0.35
N LEU A 76 4.29 3.84 0.62
CA LEU A 76 2.97 3.53 1.16
C LEU A 76 2.37 4.71 1.92
N SER A 77 3.17 5.42 2.74
CA SER A 77 2.69 6.61 3.46
C SER A 77 2.27 7.72 2.51
N TYR A 78 3.02 7.94 1.43
CA TYR A 78 2.65 8.91 0.41
C TYR A 78 1.35 8.49 -0.28
N HIS A 79 1.28 7.25 -0.77
CA HIS A 79 0.13 6.74 -1.50
C HIS A 79 -1.16 6.73 -0.67
N MET A 80 -1.11 6.28 0.58
CA MET A 80 -2.29 6.29 1.47
C MET A 80 -2.79 7.72 1.76
N ARG A 81 -1.89 8.67 2.01
CA ARG A 81 -2.29 10.05 2.34
C ARG A 81 -2.81 10.81 1.11
N SER A 82 -2.27 10.52 -0.06
CA SER A 82 -2.66 11.22 -1.29
C SER A 82 -3.95 10.65 -1.91
N TYR A 83 -4.14 9.33 -1.87
CA TYR A 83 -5.20 8.67 -2.67
C TYR A 83 -6.28 7.96 -1.86
N PHE A 84 -6.00 7.54 -0.63
CA PHE A 84 -7.01 6.94 0.24
C PHE A 84 -7.71 7.96 1.14
N TRP A 85 -7.14 9.17 1.27
CA TRP A 85 -7.75 10.23 2.05
C TRP A 85 -8.90 10.88 1.29
N LEU A 86 -10.05 11.00 1.97
CA LEU A 86 -11.24 11.63 1.41
C LEU A 86 -11.83 12.59 2.44
N ASP A 87 -11.71 13.89 2.14
CA ASP A 87 -12.43 14.96 2.83
C ASP A 87 -13.35 15.71 1.85
N PHE A 88 -14.11 16.70 2.34
CA PHE A 88 -15.03 17.45 1.49
C PHE A 88 -14.35 18.17 0.31
N LYS A 89 -13.08 18.56 0.46
CA LYS A 89 -12.34 19.21 -0.63
C LYS A 89 -11.97 18.16 -1.68
N GLN A 90 -11.33 17.07 -1.26
CA GLN A 90 -10.95 15.98 -2.17
C GLN A 90 -12.16 15.37 -2.89
N LEU A 91 -13.29 15.24 -2.21
CA LEU A 91 -14.53 14.76 -2.84
C LEU A 91 -15.02 15.69 -3.94
N ASN A 92 -14.98 17.01 -3.72
CA ASN A 92 -15.36 17.99 -4.74
C ASN A 92 -14.38 18.00 -5.92
N ASP A 93 -13.10 17.78 -5.66
CA ASP A 93 -12.08 17.68 -6.71
C ASP A 93 -12.33 16.43 -7.57
N ILE A 94 -12.54 15.26 -6.95
CA ILE A 94 -12.88 14.00 -7.63
C ILE A 94 -14.17 14.13 -8.45
N TYR A 95 -15.20 14.78 -7.90
CA TYR A 95 -16.46 15.02 -8.60
C TYR A 95 -16.28 15.80 -9.92
N ARG A 96 -15.21 16.59 -10.04
CA ARG A 96 -14.92 17.44 -11.21
C ARG A 96 -13.86 16.83 -12.13
N TYR A 97 -13.42 15.60 -11.88
CA TYR A 97 -12.45 14.92 -12.72
C TYR A 97 -12.96 14.77 -14.16
N LYS A 98 -12.06 14.97 -15.11
CA LYS A 98 -12.33 14.70 -16.52
C LYS A 98 -12.06 13.23 -16.81
N THR A 99 -12.93 12.61 -17.58
CA THR A 99 -12.74 11.23 -18.05
C THR A 99 -11.70 11.20 -19.18
N GLU A 100 -11.02 10.06 -19.35
CA GLU A 100 -10.09 9.77 -20.47
C GLU A 100 -8.78 10.60 -20.50
N GLU A 101 -8.15 10.81 -19.34
CA GLU A 101 -6.84 11.46 -19.29
C GLU A 101 -5.69 10.44 -19.53
N TYR A 102 -5.22 10.30 -20.77
CA TYR A 102 -4.11 9.38 -21.13
C TYR A 102 -2.70 9.92 -20.80
N ILE A 103 -2.59 11.07 -20.11
CA ILE A 103 -1.32 11.77 -19.89
C ILE A 103 -0.68 11.29 -18.57
N GLN A 104 0.65 11.14 -18.53
CA GLN A 104 1.42 10.70 -17.35
C GLN A 104 1.29 11.60 -16.09
N GLN A 105 0.63 12.77 -16.21
CA GLN A 105 0.31 13.72 -15.13
C GLN A 105 -1.20 13.95 -15.02
N SER A 106 -1.98 12.91 -15.27
CA SER A 106 -3.43 12.99 -15.20
C SER A 106 -3.91 13.05 -13.76
N THR A 107 -4.77 14.02 -13.49
CA THR A 107 -5.49 14.17 -12.22
C THR A 107 -6.43 12.99 -11.95
N SER A 108 -6.87 12.31 -13.02
CA SER A 108 -7.83 11.20 -12.97
C SER A 108 -7.21 9.80 -12.97
N SER A 109 -5.92 9.64 -13.31
CA SER A 109 -5.30 8.32 -13.45
C SER A 109 -4.60 7.90 -12.17
N MET A 110 -5.41 7.46 -11.21
CA MET A 110 -4.99 6.77 -9.99
C MET A 110 -6.01 5.73 -9.61
#